data_AF-X1G050-F1
#
_entry.id   AF-X1G050-F1
#
_cell.length_a   1.000
_cell.length_b   1.000
_cell.length_c   1.000
_cell.angle_alpha   90.00
_cell.angle_beta   90.00
_cell.angle_gamma   90.00
#
_symmetry.space_group_name_H-M   'P 1'
#
loop_
_entity.id
_entity.type
_entity.pdbx_description
1 polymer ?
#
loop_
_entity_poly.entity_id
_entity_poly.type
_entity_poly.pdbx_seq_one_letter_code
_entity_poly.pdbx_strand_id
1 'polypeptide(L)'
;GLRFPAFRDTDDWCPDHNWLGAGMIGLQEMLMQTVDDKIYLLPSWPKDWDVNFKLHAPYQTIIEGVFKAGKIETLKVTPEKRRGDVVIMEPN
;
A
#
# COMPACT_ATOMS: atom_id res chain seq x y z
N GLY A 1 18.83 22.12 16.52
CA GLY A 1 17.58 21.31 16.48
C GLY A 1 16.61 21.96 15.54
N LEU A 2 15.92 21.18 14.70
CA LEU A 2 14.89 21.70 13.80
C LEU A 2 13.75 22.35 14.62
N ARG A 3 13.24 23.47 14.12
CA ARG A 3 12.23 24.31 14.79
C ARG A 3 10.87 23.61 14.97
N PHE A 4 10.67 22.48 14.28
CA PHE A 4 9.51 21.61 14.40
C PHE A 4 10.00 20.17 14.50
N PRO A 5 9.54 19.38 15.49
CA PRO A 5 9.79 17.95 15.51
C PRO A 5 9.09 17.31 14.31
N ALA A 6 9.88 16.74 13.38
CA ALA A 6 9.35 15.87 12.35
C ALA A 6 9.11 14.47 12.94
N PHE A 7 8.28 13.65 12.30
CA PHE A 7 7.93 12.28 12.75
C PHE A 7 9.13 11.30 12.86
N ARG A 8 10.33 11.74 12.48
CA ARG A 8 11.58 10.97 12.55
C ARG A 8 12.76 11.91 12.81
N ASP A 9 13.70 11.47 13.64
CA ASP A 9 14.97 12.17 13.85
C ASP A 9 15.78 12.24 12.55
N THR A 10 16.43 13.37 12.32
CA THR A 10 17.34 13.57 11.19
C THR A 10 18.73 13.08 11.56
N ASP A 11 19.26 12.10 10.82
CA ASP A 11 20.68 11.76 10.86
C ASP A 11 21.54 12.90 10.25
N ASP A 12 22.81 12.94 10.64
CA ASP A 12 23.67 14.14 10.78
C ASP A 12 24.16 14.84 9.49
N TRP A 13 23.40 14.79 8.39
CA TRP A 13 23.66 15.60 7.19
C TRP A 13 22.37 15.84 6.37
N CYS A 14 22.13 17.08 5.96
CA CYS A 14 20.91 17.56 5.30
C CYS A 14 21.08 17.53 3.75
N PRO A 15 20.06 17.35 2.87
CA PRO A 15 18.68 16.89 3.03
C PRO A 15 18.35 15.68 2.12
N ASP A 16 18.27 14.47 2.65
CA ASP A 16 17.68 13.34 1.95
C ASP A 16 16.64 12.66 2.84
N HIS A 17 15.45 13.28 2.89
CA HIS A 17 14.26 12.71 3.52
C HIS A 17 13.69 11.49 2.75
N ASN A 18 14.55 10.75 2.04
CA ASN A 18 14.20 9.55 1.28
C ASN A 18 13.79 8.39 2.19
N TRP A 19 14.18 8.43 3.47
CA TRP A 19 13.82 7.40 4.45
C TRP A 19 12.32 7.38 4.76
N LEU A 20 11.67 8.56 4.82
CA LEU A 20 10.20 8.61 4.92
C LEU A 20 9.55 8.19 3.60
N GLY A 21 10.18 8.50 2.46
CA GLY A 21 9.78 7.98 1.15
C GLY A 21 9.80 6.45 1.09
N ALA A 22 10.87 5.81 1.57
CA ALA A 22 11.00 4.36 1.66
C ALA A 22 9.97 3.74 2.60
N GLY A 23 9.62 4.41 3.70
CA GLY A 23 8.53 3.99 4.58
C GLY A 23 7.16 4.05 3.90
N MET A 24 6.87 5.11 3.13
CA MET A 24 5.63 5.23 2.35
C MET A 24 5.55 4.18 1.24
N ILE A 25 6.66 3.93 0.53
CA ILE A 25 6.74 2.88 -0.49
C ILE A 25 6.54 1.51 0.16
N GLY A 26 7.21 1.22 1.28
CA GLY A 26 7.05 -0.04 2.00
C GLY A 26 5.60 -0.31 2.42
N LEU A 27 4.90 0.71 2.94
CA LEU A 27 3.49 0.58 3.31
C LEU A 27 2.60 0.31 2.08
N GLN A 28 2.87 0.97 0.95
CA GLN A 28 2.16 0.73 -0.30
C GLN A 28 2.40 -0.71 -0.80
N GLU A 29 3.65 -1.18 -0.78
CA GLU A 29 4.04 -2.54 -1.18
C GLU A 29 3.49 -3.62 -0.24
N MET A 30 3.22 -3.30 1.03
CA MET A 30 2.52 -4.22 1.93
C MET A 30 1.04 -4.41 1.56
N LEU A 31 0.40 -3.38 0.99
CA LEU A 31 -1.00 -3.41 0.57
C LEU A 31 -1.18 -3.94 -0.84
N MET A 32 -0.28 -3.58 -1.76
CA MET A 32 -0.40 -3.90 -3.17
C MET A 32 0.96 -4.07 -3.82
N GLN A 33 1.16 -5.20 -4.47
CA GLN A 33 2.33 -5.46 -5.33
C GLN A 33 1.86 -5.73 -6.73
N THR A 34 2.54 -5.13 -7.71
CA THR A 34 2.24 -5.34 -9.12
C THR A 34 3.43 -6.04 -9.76
N VAL A 35 3.28 -7.34 -10.03
CA VAL A 35 4.33 -8.16 -10.65
C VAL A 35 3.83 -8.59 -12.01
N ASP A 36 4.53 -8.16 -13.05
CA ASP A 36 4.11 -8.27 -14.44
C ASP A 36 2.71 -7.68 -14.65
N ASP A 37 1.76 -8.51 -15.10
CA ASP A 37 0.37 -8.11 -15.32
C ASP A 37 -0.56 -8.40 -14.12
N LYS A 38 -0.06 -9.08 -13.08
CA LYS A 38 -0.83 -9.47 -11.90
C LYS A 38 -0.77 -8.42 -10.80
N ILE A 39 -1.86 -8.30 -10.06
CA ILE A 39 -1.98 -7.37 -8.94
C ILE A 39 -2.25 -8.17 -7.66
N TYR A 40 -1.25 -8.24 -6.79
CA TYR A 40 -1.36 -8.92 -5.51
C TYR A 40 -1.82 -7.95 -4.44
N LEU A 41 -2.90 -8.28 -3.74
CA LEU A 41 -3.45 -7.49 -2.65
C LEU A 41 -3.17 -8.14 -1.31
N LEU A 42 -2.83 -7.31 -0.33
CA LEU A 42 -2.48 -7.68 1.04
C LEU A 42 -1.36 -8.75 1.14
N PRO A 43 -0.29 -8.69 0.33
CA PRO A 43 0.77 -9.71 0.33
C PRO A 43 1.47 -9.88 1.69
N SER A 44 1.53 -8.80 2.48
CA SER A 44 2.17 -8.81 3.80
C SER A 44 1.44 -7.91 4.80
N TRP A 45 0.14 -7.68 4.59
CA TRP A 45 -0.67 -6.86 5.49
C TRP A 45 -1.07 -7.66 6.74
N PRO A 46 -0.88 -7.12 7.97
CA PRO A 46 -1.33 -7.79 9.18
C PRO A 46 -2.85 -7.95 9.25
N LYS A 47 -3.34 -9.13 9.66
CA LYS A 47 -4.79 -9.40 9.78
C LYS A 47 -5.54 -8.45 10.70
N ASP A 48 -4.87 -7.97 11.74
CA ASP A 48 -5.48 -7.15 12.79
C ASP A 48 -5.53 -5.65 12.43
N TRP A 49 -4.99 -5.26 11.27
CA TRP A 49 -4.91 -3.86 10.87
C TRP A 49 -6.05 -3.49 9.92
N ASP A 50 -7.02 -2.74 10.44
CA ASP A 50 -8.09 -2.17 9.63
C ASP A 50 -7.54 -1.09 8.68
N VAL A 51 -7.92 -1.16 7.40
CA VAL A 51 -7.47 -0.20 6.38
C VAL A 51 -8.53 0.07 5.34
N ASN A 52 -8.61 1.33 4.92
CA ASN A 52 -9.35 1.76 3.73
C ASN A 52 -8.33 2.38 2.78
N PHE A 53 -8.17 1.80 1.60
CA PHE A 53 -7.13 2.19 0.66
C PHE A 53 -7.66 2.43 -0.74
N LYS A 54 -6.96 3.31 -1.45
CA LYS A 54 -7.12 3.58 -2.87
C LYS A 54 -5.73 3.71 -3.49
N LEU A 55 -5.35 2.75 -4.32
CA LEU A 55 -4.03 2.67 -4.91
C LEU A 55 -4.11 2.60 -6.44
N HIS A 56 -3.09 3.17 -7.08
CA HIS A 56 -2.92 3.13 -8.52
C HIS A 56 -2.00 1.98 -8.89
N ALA A 57 -2.49 1.07 -9.72
CA ALA A 57 -1.72 0.02 -10.34
C ALA A 57 -1.40 0.38 -11.82
N PRO A 58 -0.43 -0.29 -12.46
CA PRO A 58 -0.13 -0.12 -13.87
C PRO A 58 -1.37 -0.22 -14.78
N TYR A 59 -1.23 0.29 -16.00
CA TYR A 59 -2.29 0.29 -17.02
C TYR A 59 -3.53 1.11 -16.63
N GLN A 60 -3.34 2.21 -15.91
CA GLN A 60 -4.39 3.10 -15.43
C GLN A 60 -5.45 2.38 -14.59
N THR A 61 -5.00 1.39 -13.81
CA THR A 61 -5.87 0.61 -12.94
C THR A 61 -5.94 1.26 -11.57
N ILE A 62 -7.14 1.39 -11.01
CA ILE A 62 -7.38 1.89 -9.66
C ILE A 62 -8.01 0.77 -8.85
N ILE A 63 -7.43 0.48 -7.69
CA ILE A 63 -7.96 -0.47 -6.73
C ILE A 63 -8.38 0.30 -5.48
N GLU A 64 -9.65 0.18 -5.15
CA GLU A 64 -10.27 0.72 -3.94
C GLU A 64 -10.72 -0.46 -3.08
N GLY A 65 -10.35 -0.50 -1.80
CA GLY A 65 -10.71 -1.60 -0.93
C GLY A 65 -10.76 -1.25 0.54
N VAL A 66 -11.60 -1.99 1.27
CA VAL A 66 -11.70 -1.92 2.73
C VAL A 66 -11.40 -3.29 3.30
N PHE A 67 -10.39 -3.35 4.15
CA PHE A 67 -10.04 -4.53 4.93
C PHE A 67 -10.31 -4.24 6.41
N LYS A 68 -11.15 -5.04 7.04
CA LYS A 68 -11.52 -4.91 8.45
C LYS A 68 -11.69 -6.26 9.11
N ALA A 69 -11.32 -6.35 10.39
CA ALA A 69 -11.50 -7.56 11.19
C ALA A 69 -10.96 -8.83 10.49
N GLY A 70 -9.81 -8.73 9.83
CA GLY A 70 -9.17 -9.84 9.13
C GLY A 70 -9.80 -10.23 7.78
N LYS A 71 -10.74 -9.44 7.23
CA LYS A 71 -11.44 -9.75 5.96
C LYS A 71 -11.57 -8.53 5.06
N ILE A 72 -11.57 -8.76 3.75
CA ILE A 72 -11.90 -7.73 2.77
C ILE A 72 -13.42 -7.55 2.75
N GLU A 73 -13.90 -6.38 3.16
CA GLU A 73 -15.33 -6.03 3.11
C GLU A 73 -15.74 -5.56 1.71
N THR A 74 -14.91 -4.75 1.07
CA THR A 74 -15.19 -4.21 -0.26
C THR A 74 -13.93 -4.19 -1.11
N LEU A 75 -14.09 -4.48 -2.40
CA LEU A 75 -13.02 -4.39 -3.39
C LEU A 75 -13.61 -3.94 -4.74
N LYS A 76 -13.14 -2.80 -5.22
CA LYS A 76 -13.51 -2.22 -6.51
C LYS A 76 -12.27 -2.02 -7.34
N VAL A 77 -12.32 -2.52 -8.58
CA VAL A 77 -11.22 -2.42 -9.55
C VAL A 77 -11.73 -1.68 -10.76
N THR A 78 -11.06 -0.60 -11.12
CA THR A 78 -11.39 0.21 -12.30
C THR A 78 -10.18 0.24 -13.23
N PRO A 79 -10.26 -0.24 -14.48
CA PRO A 79 -11.43 -0.80 -15.16
C PRO A 79 -11.73 -2.27 -14.74
N GLU A 80 -13.00 -2.67 -14.75
CA GLU A 80 -13.44 -3.99 -14.27
C GLU A 80 -12.79 -5.18 -14.98
N LYS A 81 -12.36 -4.99 -16.25
CA LYS A 81 -11.63 -6.03 -17.01
C LYS A 81 -10.38 -6.53 -16.27
N ARG A 82 -9.72 -5.65 -15.50
CA ARG A 82 -8.50 -5.97 -14.73
C ARG A 82 -8.79 -6.74 -13.45
N ARG A 83 -10.06 -6.92 -13.07
CA ARG A 83 -10.43 -7.67 -11.86
C ARG A 83 -9.94 -9.12 -11.90
N GLY A 84 -9.84 -9.72 -13.09
CA GLY A 84 -9.29 -11.07 -13.26
C GLY A 84 -7.79 -11.18 -12.94
N ASP A 85 -7.07 -10.06 -12.96
CA ASP A 85 -5.64 -10.01 -12.68
C ASP A 85 -5.33 -9.83 -11.19
N VAL A 86 -6.37 -9.59 -10.37
CA VAL A 86 -6.24 -9.36 -8.93
C VAL A 86 -6.21 -10.68 -8.18
N VAL A 87 -5.15 -10.87 -7.39
CA VAL A 87 -4.95 -12.01 -6.50
C VAL A 87 -4.92 -11.49 -5.08
N ILE A 88 -5.92 -11.88 -4.28
CA ILE A 88 -5.92 -11.60 -2.84
C ILE A 88 -5.01 -12.63 -2.18
N MET A 89 -3.94 -12.18 -1.55
CA MET A 89 -3.10 -13.04 -0.73
C MET A 89 -3.72 -13.16 0.67
N GLU A 90 -3.56 -14.33 1.29
CA GLU A 90 -3.97 -14.54 2.68
C GLU A 90 -3.06 -13.67 3.56
N PRO A 91 -3.61 -12.65 4.26
CA PRO A 91 -2.81 -11.85 5.19
C PRO A 91 -2.24 -12.76 6.28
N ASN A 92 -1.03 -12.48 6.78
CA ASN A 92 -0.40 -13.29 7.83
C ASN A 92 -1.01 -12.97 9.19
#